data_AF-A0A2G6I291-F1
#
_entry.id   AF-A0A2G6I291-F1
#
_cell.length_a   1.000
_cell.length_b   1.000
_cell.length_c   1.000
_cell.angle_alpha   90.00
_cell.angle_beta   90.00
_cell.angle_gamma   90.00
#
_symmetry.space_group_name_H-M   'P 1'
#
loop_
_entity.id
_entity.type
_entity.pdbx_description
1 polymer ?
#
loop_
_entity_poly.entity_id
_entity_poly.type
_entity_poly.pdbx_seq_one_letter_code
_entity_poly.pdbx_strand_id
1 'polypeptide(L)'
;MDYTEFSIADQEVSNAAFAAFAAAVPKWAPSGKDTLVKAGLADSGYLKHWENGQPKSGNENEPVRNISWYAANAYAQWFTEQFAPPGWTAVLPSENQWETAARFAGIAANTEDIPHEM
;
A
#
# COMPACT_ATOMS: atom_id res chain seq x y z
N MET A 1 17.73 12.17 20.05
CA MET A 1 16.82 11.18 19.43
C MET A 1 17.36 10.97 18.03
N ASP A 2 17.74 9.73 17.69
CA ASP A 2 18.06 9.36 16.30
C ASP A 2 16.73 9.32 15.54
N TYR A 3 16.43 10.35 14.76
CA TYR A 3 15.35 10.29 13.79
C TYR A 3 15.92 9.59 12.58
N THR A 4 15.71 8.28 12.47
CA THR A 4 15.96 7.57 11.22
C THR A 4 15.06 8.21 10.16
N GLU A 5 15.68 8.84 9.16
CA GLU A 5 14.95 9.38 8.02
C GLU A 5 14.15 8.27 7.35
N PHE A 6 12.90 8.55 7.00
CA PHE A 6 12.03 7.62 6.31
C PHE A 6 11.22 8.36 5.25
N SER A 7 10.86 7.63 4.20
CA SER A 7 9.87 8.06 3.22
C SER A 7 8.60 7.25 3.42
N ILE A 8 7.45 7.85 3.18
CA ILE A 8 6.14 7.19 3.20
C ILE A 8 5.42 7.52 1.90
N ALA A 9 4.60 6.59 1.41
CA ALA A 9 3.75 6.86 0.25
C ALA A 9 2.82 8.04 0.57
N ASP A 10 2.66 8.95 -0.39
CA ASP A 10 1.81 10.12 -0.29
C ASP A 10 0.31 9.78 -0.42
N GLN A 11 0.00 8.64 -1.03
CA GLN A 11 -1.34 8.10 -1.22
C GLN A 11 -1.41 6.64 -0.80
N GLU A 12 -2.61 6.14 -0.55
CA GLU A 12 -2.82 4.71 -0.35
C GLU A 12 -2.52 3.91 -1.62
N VAL A 13 -2.19 2.62 -1.45
CA VAL A 13 -2.02 1.70 -2.57
C VAL A 13 -3.33 1.58 -3.33
N SER A 14 -3.32 1.90 -4.62
CA SER A 14 -4.51 1.84 -5.47
C SER A 14 -4.88 0.41 -5.86
N ASN A 15 -6.12 0.19 -6.28
CA ASN A 15 -6.55 -1.08 -6.82
C ASN A 15 -5.70 -1.50 -8.04
N ALA A 16 -5.31 -0.57 -8.91
CA ALA A 16 -4.45 -0.84 -10.06
C ALA A 16 -3.06 -1.34 -9.66
N ALA A 17 -2.42 -0.68 -8.69
CA ALA A 17 -1.12 -1.09 -8.19
C ALA A 17 -1.18 -2.49 -7.55
N PHE A 18 -2.21 -2.76 -6.75
CA PHE A 18 -2.42 -4.07 -6.15
C PHE A 18 -2.78 -5.15 -7.19
N ALA A 19 -3.46 -4.80 -8.29
CA ALA A 19 -3.74 -5.71 -9.40
C ALA A 19 -2.46 -6.12 -10.14
N ALA A 20 -1.52 -5.19 -10.36
CA ALA A 20 -0.20 -5.52 -10.91
C ALA A 20 0.56 -6.51 -10.02
N PHE A 21 0.53 -6.31 -8.71
CA PHE A 21 1.07 -7.27 -7.74
C PHE A 21 0.38 -8.64 -7.82
N ALA A 22 -0.95 -8.68 -7.83
CA ALA A 22 -1.71 -9.92 -7.90
C ALA A 22 -1.45 -10.70 -9.20
N ALA A 23 -1.20 -10.00 -10.31
CA ALA A 23 -0.79 -10.60 -11.57
C ALA A 23 0.63 -11.19 -11.52
N ALA A 24 1.56 -10.50 -10.86
CA ALA A 24 2.95 -10.95 -10.70
C ALA A 24 3.09 -12.08 -9.66
N VAL A 25 2.24 -12.10 -8.63
CA VAL A 25 2.24 -13.08 -7.55
C VAL A 25 0.85 -13.70 -7.39
N PRO A 26 0.47 -14.67 -8.26
CA PRO A 26 -0.89 -15.21 -8.34
C PRO A 26 -1.44 -15.83 -7.04
N LYS A 27 -0.57 -16.15 -6.07
CA LYS A 27 -0.96 -16.54 -4.71
C LYS A 27 -1.90 -15.51 -4.05
N TRP A 28 -1.68 -14.22 -4.33
CA TRP A 28 -2.45 -13.11 -3.75
C TRP A 28 -3.59 -12.64 -4.65
N ALA A 29 -3.79 -13.24 -5.81
CA ALA A 29 -4.93 -12.95 -6.67
C ALA A 29 -6.24 -13.49 -6.04
N PRO A 30 -7.42 -12.96 -6.45
CA PRO A 30 -8.71 -13.45 -5.97
C PRO A 30 -8.93 -14.96 -6.13
N SER A 31 -8.32 -15.59 -7.15
CA SER A 31 -8.35 -17.04 -7.35
C SER A 31 -7.66 -17.83 -6.24
N GLY A 32 -6.70 -17.22 -5.53
CA GLY A 32 -6.00 -17.82 -4.38
C GLY A 32 -6.77 -17.72 -3.07
N LYS A 33 -7.90 -17.00 -3.02
CA LYS A 33 -8.64 -16.67 -1.80
C LYS A 33 -8.91 -17.86 -0.90
N ASP A 34 -9.47 -18.95 -1.43
CA ASP A 34 -9.85 -20.10 -0.61
C ASP A 34 -8.62 -20.75 0.08
N THR A 35 -7.48 -20.75 -0.62
CA THR A 35 -6.21 -21.22 -0.06
C THR A 35 -5.72 -20.29 1.04
N LEU A 36 -5.80 -18.96 0.83
CA LEU A 36 -5.42 -17.96 1.83
C LEU A 36 -6.28 -18.06 3.08
N VAL A 37 -7.59 -18.21 2.93
CA VAL A 37 -8.53 -18.35 4.05
C VAL A 37 -8.26 -19.62 4.84
N LYS A 38 -8.09 -20.75 4.15
CA LYS A 38 -7.77 -22.03 4.79
C LYS A 38 -6.43 -21.98 5.56
N ALA A 39 -5.48 -21.19 5.08
CA ALA A 39 -4.18 -20.98 5.71
C ALA A 39 -4.19 -19.90 6.82
N GLY A 40 -5.31 -19.22 7.07
CA GLY A 40 -5.39 -18.11 8.03
C GLY A 40 -4.65 -16.84 7.57
N LEU A 41 -4.35 -16.73 6.28
CA LEU A 41 -3.63 -15.60 5.68
C LEU A 41 -4.57 -14.50 5.16
N ALA A 42 -5.86 -14.78 5.06
CA ALA A 42 -6.90 -13.80 4.75
C ALA A 42 -8.25 -14.26 5.31
N ASP A 43 -9.23 -13.36 5.34
CA ASP A 43 -10.61 -13.69 5.70
C ASP A 43 -11.51 -13.85 4.45
N SER A 44 -12.77 -14.21 4.68
CA SER A 44 -13.77 -14.40 3.62
C SER A 44 -14.11 -13.11 2.86
N GLY A 45 -13.71 -11.95 3.36
CA GLY A 45 -13.85 -10.65 2.71
C GLY A 45 -12.75 -10.33 1.70
N TYR A 46 -11.69 -11.14 1.61
CA TYR A 46 -10.53 -10.85 0.75
C TYR A 46 -10.92 -10.45 -0.68
N LEU A 47 -10.54 -9.23 -1.07
CA LEU A 47 -10.81 -8.59 -2.36
C LEU A 47 -12.28 -8.68 -2.82
N LYS A 48 -13.25 -8.72 -1.89
CA LYS A 48 -14.68 -8.90 -2.22
C LYS A 48 -15.30 -7.84 -3.13
N HIS A 49 -14.66 -6.68 -3.26
CA HIS A 49 -15.12 -5.57 -4.09
C HIS A 49 -14.60 -5.63 -5.53
N TRP A 50 -13.74 -6.59 -5.85
CA TRP A 50 -13.27 -6.84 -7.21
C TRP A 50 -14.28 -7.69 -7.98
N GLU A 51 -14.35 -7.48 -9.29
CA GLU A 51 -15.26 -8.17 -10.20
C GLU A 51 -14.42 -9.00 -11.19
N ASN A 52 -14.78 -10.28 -11.37
CA ASN A 52 -14.07 -11.20 -12.28
C ASN A 52 -12.54 -11.29 -12.04
N GLY A 53 -12.12 -11.14 -10.78
CA GLY A 53 -10.71 -11.23 -10.41
C GLY A 53 -9.90 -9.95 -10.63
N GLN A 54 -10.55 -8.83 -10.97
CA GLN A 54 -9.92 -7.55 -11.26
C GLN A 54 -10.62 -6.40 -10.51
N PRO A 55 -9.94 -5.24 -10.34
CA PRO A 55 -10.61 -4.02 -9.91
C PRO A 55 -11.85 -3.74 -10.75
N LYS A 56 -12.92 -3.25 -10.12
CA LYS A 56 -14.10 -2.79 -10.83
C LYS A 56 -13.72 -1.62 -11.74
N SER A 57 -14.26 -1.62 -12.96
CA SER A 57 -14.03 -0.54 -13.93
C SER A 57 -14.44 0.81 -13.34
N GLY A 58 -13.53 1.78 -13.36
CA GLY A 58 -13.69 3.11 -12.75
C GLY A 58 -13.14 3.23 -11.32
N ASN A 59 -12.75 2.13 -10.68
CA ASN A 59 -12.23 2.11 -9.31
C ASN A 59 -10.71 1.86 -9.27
N GLU A 60 -10.02 1.88 -10.41
CA GLU A 60 -8.59 1.54 -10.54
C GLU A 60 -7.71 2.42 -9.66
N ASN A 61 -8.04 3.71 -9.54
CA ASN A 61 -7.31 4.69 -8.75
C ASN A 61 -7.79 4.79 -7.30
N GLU A 62 -8.88 4.11 -6.93
CA GLU A 62 -9.31 4.06 -5.53
C GLU A 62 -8.34 3.23 -4.68
N PRO A 63 -8.21 3.53 -3.38
CA PRO A 63 -7.47 2.68 -2.45
C PRO A 63 -7.97 1.24 -2.48
N VAL A 64 -7.05 0.29 -2.49
CA VAL A 64 -7.38 -1.13 -2.33
C VAL A 64 -7.91 -1.38 -0.92
N ARG A 65 -8.98 -2.17 -0.81
CA ARG A 65 -9.66 -2.49 0.46
C ARG A 65 -9.79 -4.01 0.60
N ASN A 66 -10.19 -4.45 1.78
CA ASN A 66 -10.42 -5.88 2.08
C ASN A 66 -9.20 -6.76 1.76
N ILE A 67 -8.02 -6.30 2.18
CA ILE A 67 -6.78 -7.11 2.14
C ILE A 67 -6.35 -7.41 3.57
N SER A 68 -5.67 -8.54 3.76
CA SER A 68 -5.09 -8.86 5.05
C SER A 68 -3.76 -8.15 5.25
N TRP A 69 -3.30 -8.05 6.49
CA TRP A 69 -1.96 -7.58 6.82
C TRP A 69 -0.88 -8.38 6.08
N TYR A 70 -1.04 -9.70 5.96
CA TYR A 70 -0.10 -10.56 5.24
C TYR A 70 0.01 -10.20 3.76
N ALA A 71 -1.12 -9.89 3.12
CA ALA A 71 -1.14 -9.47 1.72
C ALA A 71 -0.49 -8.10 1.53
N ALA A 72 -0.74 -7.15 2.44
CA ALA A 72 -0.11 -5.83 2.43
C ALA A 72 1.42 -5.93 2.64
N ASN A 73 1.87 -6.77 3.56
CA ASN A 73 3.30 -7.01 3.78
C ASN A 73 3.96 -7.68 2.56
N ALA A 74 3.29 -8.66 1.94
CA ALA A 74 3.80 -9.30 0.73
C ALA A 74 3.85 -8.33 -0.47
N TYR A 75 2.89 -7.41 -0.59
CA TYR A 75 2.93 -6.33 -1.56
C TYR A 75 4.17 -5.44 -1.35
N ALA A 76 4.47 -5.05 -0.11
CA ALA A 76 5.65 -4.22 0.19
C ALA A 76 6.98 -4.92 -0.16
N GLN A 77 7.06 -6.23 0.09
CA GLN A 77 8.21 -7.05 -0.31
C GLN A 77 8.36 -7.10 -1.83
N TRP A 78 7.28 -7.41 -2.56
CA TRP A 78 7.28 -7.40 -4.02
C TRP A 78 7.63 -6.01 -4.58
N PHE A 79 7.07 -4.93 -4.02
CA PHE A 79 7.39 -3.56 -4.43
C PHE A 79 8.88 -3.25 -4.25
N THR A 80 9.47 -3.70 -3.15
CA THR A 80 10.90 -3.56 -2.90
C THR A 80 11.72 -4.22 -4.00
N GLU A 81 11.39 -5.47 -4.34
CA GLU A 81 12.11 -6.23 -5.37
C GLU A 81 11.99 -5.62 -6.76
N GLN A 82 10.84 -5.03 -7.09
CA GLN A 82 10.57 -4.52 -8.43
C GLN A 82 10.99 -3.07 -8.64
N PHE A 83 10.85 -2.22 -7.62
CA PHE A 83 10.88 -0.76 -7.80
C PHE A 83 11.73 0.00 -6.78
N ALA A 84 12.11 -0.59 -5.64
CA ALA A 84 12.89 0.16 -4.66
C ALA A 84 14.31 0.43 -5.17
N PRO A 85 14.84 1.66 -4.98
CA PRO A 85 16.23 1.94 -5.29
C PRO A 85 17.19 1.08 -4.45
N PRO A 86 18.43 0.85 -4.92
CA PRO A 86 19.43 0.14 -4.13
C PRO A 86 19.59 0.75 -2.74
N GLY A 87 19.52 -0.10 -1.71
CA GLY A 87 19.61 0.32 -0.30
C GLY A 87 18.29 0.72 0.34
N TRP A 88 17.18 0.74 -0.41
CA TRP A 88 15.84 1.01 0.13
C TRP A 88 15.03 -0.27 0.30
N THR A 89 14.10 -0.27 1.26
CA THR A 89 13.15 -1.36 1.49
C THR A 89 11.79 -0.76 1.83
N ALA A 90 10.78 -1.12 1.04
CA ALA A 90 9.41 -0.78 1.35
C ALA A 90 8.86 -1.74 2.40
N VAL A 91 8.28 -1.18 3.47
CA VAL A 91 7.66 -1.90 4.57
C VAL A 91 6.36 -1.21 4.96
N LEU A 92 5.51 -1.91 5.72
CA LEU A 92 4.39 -1.24 6.39
C LEU A 92 4.95 -0.28 7.45
N PRO A 93 4.42 0.95 7.56
CA PRO A 93 4.90 1.90 8.54
C PRO A 93 4.58 1.40 9.95
N SER A 94 5.47 1.69 10.90
CA SER A 94 5.13 1.62 12.32
C SER A 94 4.07 2.68 12.67
N GLU A 95 3.36 2.47 13.77
CA GLU A 95 2.37 3.43 14.27
C GLU A 95 2.97 4.84 14.43
N ASN A 96 4.18 4.95 14.99
CA ASN A 96 4.86 6.24 15.15
C ASN A 96 5.23 6.90 13.81
N GLN A 97 5.69 6.14 12.82
CA GLN A 97 5.96 6.68 11.47
C GLN A 97 4.68 7.17 10.81
N TRP A 98 3.59 6.41 10.94
CA TRP A 98 2.29 6.79 10.41
C TRP A 98 1.74 8.03 11.09
N GLU A 99 1.81 8.10 12.43
CA GLU A 99 1.37 9.26 13.20
C GLU A 99 2.18 10.52 12.86
N THR A 100 3.52 10.38 12.77
CA THR A 100 4.40 11.48 12.37
C THR A 100 4.00 11.97 10.98
N ALA A 101 3.92 11.08 9.99
CA ALA A 101 3.53 11.43 8.63
C ALA A 101 2.15 12.10 8.58
N ALA A 102 1.14 11.56 9.25
CA ALA A 102 -0.21 12.11 9.26
C ALA A 102 -0.28 13.51 9.89
N ARG A 103 0.50 13.76 10.96
CA ARG A 103 0.60 15.08 11.59
C ARG A 103 1.26 16.12 10.68
N PHE A 104 2.26 15.72 9.91
CA PHE A 104 3.03 16.62 9.03
C PHE A 104 2.50 16.69 7.59
N ALA A 105 1.66 15.74 7.14
CA ALA A 105 1.05 15.74 5.81
C ALA A 105 0.22 17.01 5.55
N GLY A 106 -0.42 17.55 6.59
CA GLY A 106 -1.13 18.83 6.52
C GLY A 106 -0.23 20.08 6.49
N ILE A 107 1.09 19.93 6.74
CA ILE A 107 2.05 21.04 6.72
C ILE A 107 2.71 21.15 5.34
N ALA A 108 3.04 20.02 4.69
CA ALA A 108 3.64 20.01 3.36
C ALA A 108 2.72 20.56 2.24
N ALA A 109 1.40 20.46 2.39
CA ALA A 109 0.44 21.05 1.47
C ALA A 109 0.30 22.59 1.59
N ASN A 110 0.81 23.19 2.67
CA ASN A 110 0.68 24.63 2.96
C ASN A 110 2.00 25.40 2.82
N THR A 111 3.09 24.75 2.42
CA THR A 111 4.40 25.43 2.21
C THR A 111 4.53 26.15 0.87
N GLU A 112 3.51 26.11 -0.01
CA GLU A 112 3.44 27.00 -1.18
C GLU A 112 3.04 28.44 -0.82
N ASP A 113 2.67 28.72 0.43
CA ASP A 113 2.26 30.07 0.90
C ASP A 113 3.27 30.68 1.90
N ILE A 114 4.56 30.42 1.70
CA ILE A 114 5.61 31.26 2.31
C ILE A 114 5.92 32.36 1.31
N PRO A 115 5.51 33.63 1.55
CA PRO A 115 6.00 34.73 0.73
C PRO A 115 7.52 34.74 0.81
N HIS A 116 8.16 34.58 -0.34
CA HIS A 116 9.57 34.92 -0.52
C HIS A 116 9.72 36.43 -0.29
N GLU A 117 10.07 36.84 0.93
CA GLU A 117 10.86 38.05 1.23
C GLU A 117 11.13 38.16 2.75
N MET A 118 12.39 37.98 3.15
CA MET A 118 13.34 39.08 3.43
C MET A 118 14.78 38.53 3.52
#